data_AF-A0A5M3MZP7-F1
#
_entry.id   AF-A0A5M3MZP7-F1
#
_cell.length_a   1.000
_cell.length_b   1.000
_cell.length_c   1.000
_cell.angle_alpha   90.00
_cell.angle_beta   90.00
_cell.angle_gamma   90.00
#
_symmetry.space_group_name_H-M   'P 1'
#
loop_
_entity.id
_entity.type
_entity.pdbx_description
1 polymer ?
#
loop_
_entity_poly.entity_id
_entity_poly.type
_entity_poly.pdbx_seq_one_letter_code
_entity_poly.pdbx_strand_id
1 'polypeptide(L)'
;MNSSVQDDSGVFRTLVAPVIIPYYIMAVLAQKSSPLLLRLPLLCVVILSAFRAAINLDMSSNNIRHQYLNHGLALAMFVLSMRCTIWTFQRTPCTRVHRKKADHPSAKQTKDDIHSALWDAFDLMVNLRGIGWNWDSRRKELRLLQSTTESASLFAFKALLRFLCLAVLFDIIVAFINSLAPHRNFSPGTTIFDVSYPPMLRYLRASLLTIVAGWTVVIIIALLYEMQTFINVLFIRQDPYGPRCFTHPGSRHRWHRFGAKGGISFLDTSSSSLVLAL
;
A
#
# COMPACT_ATOMS: atom_id res chain seq x y z
N MET A 1 18.72 32.72 12.65
CA MET A 1 17.53 31.85 12.79
C MET A 1 17.98 30.58 13.47
N ASN A 2 17.68 30.45 14.76
CA ASN A 2 18.10 29.29 15.55
C ASN A 2 17.28 28.09 15.09
N SER A 3 17.92 27.16 14.39
CA SER A 3 17.41 25.80 14.20
C SER A 3 17.35 25.14 15.57
N SER A 4 16.27 25.38 16.32
CA SER A 4 15.95 24.61 17.50
C SER A 4 15.95 23.15 17.05
N VAL A 5 16.93 22.39 17.52
CA VAL A 5 16.98 20.94 17.35
C VAL A 5 15.63 20.42 17.80
N GLN A 6 14.80 20.03 16.84
CA GLN A 6 13.48 19.52 17.11
C GLN A 6 13.68 18.24 17.92
N ASP A 7 13.11 18.18 19.12
CA ASP A 7 13.22 16.99 19.96
C ASP A 7 12.44 15.86 19.27
N ASP A 8 13.17 15.04 18.51
CA ASP A 8 12.64 13.92 17.73
C ASP A 8 11.78 12.99 18.58
N SER A 9 12.07 12.91 19.89
CA SER A 9 11.32 12.09 20.84
C SER A 9 9.89 12.62 21.06
N GLY A 10 9.73 13.95 21.12
CA GLY A 10 8.43 14.61 21.25
C GLY A 10 7.58 14.46 19.99
N VAL A 11 8.20 14.60 18.82
CA VAL A 11 7.55 14.44 17.51
C VAL A 11 7.01 13.03 17.34
N PHE A 12 7.82 12.01 17.63
CA PHE A 12 7.39 10.62 17.50
C PHE A 12 6.18 10.31 18.40
N ARG A 13 6.23 10.73 19.67
CA ARG A 13 5.16 10.46 20.65
C ARG A 13 3.85 11.18 20.32
N THR A 14 3.93 12.39 19.77
CA THR A 14 2.74 13.24 19.55
C THR A 14 2.12 13.07 18.17
N LEU A 15 2.91 12.75 17.14
CA LEU A 15 2.43 12.67 15.76
C LEU A 15 2.41 11.24 15.20
N VAL A 16 3.41 10.42 15.52
CA VAL A 16 3.56 9.08 14.90
C VAL A 16 2.83 8.00 15.71
N ALA A 17 3.06 7.94 17.01
CA ALA A 17 2.45 6.93 17.87
C ALA A 17 0.91 6.92 17.81
N PRO A 18 0.21 8.08 17.76
CA PRO A 18 -1.24 8.13 17.63
C PRO A 18 -1.79 7.60 16.31
N VAL A 19 -0.94 7.41 15.28
CA VAL A 19 -1.32 6.75 14.02
C VAL A 19 -1.08 5.25 14.12
N ILE A 20 0.12 4.86 14.56
CA ILE A 20 0.57 3.47 14.53
C ILE A 20 -0.22 2.58 15.51
N ILE A 21 -0.50 3.07 16.72
CA ILE A 21 -1.21 2.31 17.75
C ILE A 21 -2.64 1.94 17.30
N PRO A 22 -3.52 2.89 16.93
CA PRO A 22 -4.87 2.52 16.48
C PRO A 22 -4.86 1.77 15.14
N TYR A 23 -3.86 1.99 14.27
CA TYR A 23 -3.67 1.18 13.07
C TYR A 23 -3.39 -0.30 13.42
N TYR A 24 -2.54 -0.54 14.42
CA TYR A 24 -2.25 -1.88 14.93
C TYR A 24 -3.48 -2.54 15.56
N ILE A 25 -4.22 -1.80 16.39
CA ILE A 25 -5.47 -2.30 16.98
C ILE A 25 -6.48 -2.64 15.88
N MET A 26 -6.62 -1.80 14.85
CA MET A 26 -7.46 -2.10 13.69
C MET A 26 -7.05 -3.39 12.98
N ALA A 27 -5.74 -3.65 12.84
CA ALA A 27 -5.25 -4.90 12.26
C ALA A 27 -5.59 -6.14 13.12
N VAL A 28 -5.56 -6.03 14.45
CA VAL A 28 -6.02 -7.09 15.36
C VAL A 28 -7.54 -7.30 15.22
N LEU A 29 -8.31 -6.21 15.18
CA LEU A 29 -9.77 -6.28 15.02
C LEU A 29 -10.19 -6.83 13.65
N ALA A 30 -9.40 -6.61 12.60
CA ALA A 30 -9.67 -7.14 11.27
C ALA A 30 -9.59 -8.67 11.20
N GLN A 31 -8.80 -9.29 12.08
CA GLN A 31 -8.66 -10.75 12.15
C GLN A 31 -9.82 -11.45 12.84
N LYS A 32 -10.49 -10.75 13.76
CA LYS A 32 -11.63 -11.29 14.51
C LYS A 32 -12.94 -10.78 13.91
N SER A 33 -14.03 -11.51 14.12
CA SER A 33 -15.37 -11.02 13.75
C SER A 33 -15.84 -9.98 14.77
N SER A 34 -15.17 -8.82 14.82
CA SER A 34 -15.56 -7.73 15.70
C SER A 34 -16.73 -6.93 15.12
N PRO A 35 -17.65 -6.42 15.94
CA PRO A 35 -18.75 -5.60 15.45
C PRO A 35 -18.25 -4.31 14.78
N LEU A 36 -18.99 -3.84 13.77
CA LEU A 36 -18.71 -2.58 13.06
C LEU A 36 -18.64 -1.39 14.03
N LEU A 37 -19.43 -1.43 15.10
CA LEU A 37 -19.49 -0.41 16.15
C LEU A 37 -18.14 -0.16 16.84
N LEU A 38 -17.26 -1.17 16.91
CA LEU A 38 -15.94 -1.00 17.50
C LEU A 38 -14.92 -0.44 16.48
N ARG A 39 -15.05 -0.84 15.21
CA ARG A 39 -14.11 -0.45 14.14
C ARG A 39 -14.34 0.98 13.66
N LEU A 40 -15.58 1.43 13.60
CA LEU A 40 -15.94 2.76 13.08
C LEU A 40 -15.33 3.93 13.87
N PRO A 41 -15.44 4.01 15.21
CA PRO A 41 -14.79 5.10 15.96
C PRO A 41 -13.26 5.04 15.83
N LEU A 42 -12.69 3.84 15.82
CA LEU A 42 -11.24 3.66 15.65
C LEU A 42 -10.77 4.11 14.26
N LEU A 43 -11.58 3.91 13.22
CA LEU A 43 -11.32 4.45 11.88
C LEU A 43 -11.22 5.98 11.90
N CYS A 44 -12.16 6.67 12.57
CA CYS A 44 -12.11 8.13 12.69
C CYS A 44 -10.82 8.59 13.38
N VAL A 45 -10.40 7.90 14.43
CA VAL A 45 -9.13 8.19 15.13
C VAL A 45 -7.93 8.01 14.21
N VAL A 46 -7.88 6.92 13.42
CA VAL A 46 -6.78 6.71 12.46
C VAL A 46 -6.76 7.79 11.38
N ILE A 47 -7.90 8.13 10.78
CA ILE A 47 -7.96 9.15 9.72
C ILE A 47 -7.52 10.52 10.26
N LEU A 48 -8.03 10.92 11.43
CA LEU A 48 -7.68 12.21 12.02
C LEU A 48 -6.21 12.29 12.44
N SER A 49 -5.67 11.23 13.04
CA SER A 49 -4.26 11.16 13.41
C SER A 49 -3.35 11.14 12.18
N ALA A 50 -3.69 10.35 11.16
CA ALA A 50 -2.94 10.29 9.91
C ALA A 50 -2.93 11.64 9.17
N PHE A 51 -4.08 12.33 9.13
CA PHE A 51 -4.17 13.68 8.58
C PHE A 51 -3.30 14.66 9.37
N ARG A 52 -3.38 14.65 10.70
CA ARG A 52 -2.54 15.50 11.56
C ARG A 52 -1.05 15.22 11.38
N ALA A 53 -0.65 13.95 11.28
CA ALA A 53 0.74 13.58 11.01
C ALA A 53 1.20 14.11 9.65
N ALA A 54 0.38 13.96 8.60
CA ALA A 54 0.72 14.40 7.25
C ALA A 54 0.93 15.92 7.13
N ILE A 55 0.17 16.74 7.87
CA ILE A 55 0.27 18.22 7.80
C ILE A 55 1.31 18.81 8.75
N ASN A 56 1.59 18.16 9.89
CA ASN A 56 2.48 18.72 10.92
C ASN A 56 3.89 18.13 10.92
N LEU A 57 4.09 16.93 10.37
CA LEU A 57 5.40 16.30 10.34
C LEU A 57 6.17 16.73 9.09
N ASP A 58 7.21 17.53 9.29
CA ASP A 58 8.15 17.90 8.24
C ASP A 58 9.35 16.94 8.22
N MET A 59 9.33 15.95 7.32
CA MET A 59 10.47 15.07 7.05
C MET A 59 11.54 15.74 6.17
N SER A 60 11.25 16.91 5.58
CA SER A 60 12.23 17.60 4.75
C SER A 60 13.32 18.30 5.56
N SER A 61 13.12 18.48 6.87
CA SER A 61 14.00 19.26 7.74
C SER A 61 14.25 20.67 7.18
N ASN A 62 13.21 21.31 6.67
CA ASN A 62 13.26 22.57 5.91
C ASN A 62 14.20 22.57 4.68
N ASN A 63 14.66 21.41 4.21
CA ASN A 63 15.50 21.32 3.02
C ASN A 63 14.63 21.06 1.78
N ILE A 64 14.65 22.01 0.85
CA ILE A 64 13.91 21.93 -0.42
C ILE A 64 14.22 20.62 -1.16
N ARG A 65 15.46 20.13 -1.09
CA ARG A 65 15.88 18.88 -1.75
C ARG A 65 15.15 17.65 -1.20
N HIS A 66 14.69 17.71 0.05
CA HIS A 66 14.02 16.59 0.74
C HIS A 66 12.49 16.75 0.79
N GLN A 67 11.90 17.74 0.12
CA GLN A 67 10.43 17.91 0.11
C GLN A 67 9.67 16.68 -0.41
N TYR A 68 10.29 15.86 -1.25
CA TYR A 68 9.69 14.60 -1.70
C TYR A 68 9.40 13.63 -0.55
N LEU A 69 10.13 13.71 0.57
CA LEU A 69 9.86 12.90 1.76
C LEU A 69 8.50 13.25 2.38
N ASN A 70 8.13 14.54 2.41
CA ASN A 70 6.80 14.96 2.89
C ASN A 70 5.67 14.44 1.99
N HIS A 71 5.90 14.40 0.68
CA HIS A 71 4.95 13.79 -0.26
C HIS A 71 4.83 12.28 -0.02
N GLY A 72 5.95 11.60 0.22
CA GLY A 72 5.98 10.18 0.59
C GLY A 72 5.24 9.93 1.91
N LEU A 73 5.41 10.79 2.91
CA LEU A 73 4.68 10.72 4.18
C LEU A 73 3.17 10.87 3.95
N ALA A 74 2.75 11.90 3.23
CA ALA A 74 1.33 12.15 2.96
C ALA A 74 0.70 10.96 2.23
N LEU A 75 1.40 10.39 1.24
CA LEU A 75 0.97 9.18 0.54
C LEU A 75 0.87 7.98 1.49
N ALA A 76 1.84 7.79 2.39
CA ALA A 76 1.81 6.72 3.37
C ALA A 76 0.61 6.84 4.33
N MET A 77 0.35 8.05 4.84
CA MET A 77 -0.81 8.35 5.71
C MET A 77 -2.14 8.12 4.99
N PHE A 78 -2.22 8.48 3.71
CA PHE A 78 -3.38 8.19 2.87
C PHE A 78 -3.59 6.68 2.67
N VAL A 79 -2.55 5.93 2.34
CA VAL A 79 -2.61 4.47 2.16
C VAL A 79 -3.04 3.76 3.45
N LEU A 80 -2.49 4.17 4.60
CA LEU A 80 -2.88 3.65 5.92
C LEU A 80 -4.38 3.89 6.19
N SER A 81 -4.85 5.10 5.92
CA SER A 81 -6.26 5.49 6.10
C SER A 81 -7.18 4.64 5.22
N MET A 82 -6.87 4.54 3.93
CA MET A 82 -7.63 3.70 2.98
C MET A 82 -7.68 2.24 3.43
N ARG A 83 -6.55 1.74 3.93
CA ARG A 83 -6.44 0.37 4.41
C ARG A 83 -7.28 0.11 5.66
N CYS A 84 -7.27 1.03 6.61
CA CYS A 84 -8.19 0.98 7.75
C CYS A 84 -9.64 1.00 7.31
N THR A 85 -10.01 1.84 6.33
CA THR A 85 -11.37 1.89 5.79
C THR A 85 -11.79 0.52 5.25
N ILE A 86 -10.93 -0.16 4.48
CA ILE A 86 -11.18 -1.52 3.99
C ILE A 86 -11.45 -2.46 5.17
N TRP A 87 -10.58 -2.48 6.20
CA TRP A 87 -10.75 -3.34 7.37
C TRP A 87 -12.02 -3.05 8.19
N THR A 88 -12.40 -1.78 8.31
CA THR A 88 -13.63 -1.37 8.99
C THR A 88 -14.85 -2.00 8.34
N PHE A 89 -14.96 -1.89 7.00
CA PHE A 89 -16.12 -2.37 6.25
C PHE A 89 -16.01 -3.84 5.82
N GLN A 90 -14.90 -4.50 6.12
CA GLN A 90 -14.72 -5.91 5.80
C GLN A 90 -15.62 -6.80 6.67
N ARG A 91 -16.61 -7.42 6.02
CA ARG A 91 -17.58 -8.32 6.68
C ARG A 91 -16.99 -9.64 7.14
N THR A 92 -15.95 -10.13 6.44
CA THR A 92 -15.32 -11.41 6.76
C THR A 92 -13.99 -11.19 7.44
N PRO A 93 -13.68 -11.93 8.53
CA PRO A 93 -12.40 -11.78 9.21
C PRO A 93 -11.23 -12.13 8.29
N CYS A 94 -10.19 -11.30 8.31
CA CYS A 94 -8.90 -11.59 7.69
C CYS A 94 -8.31 -12.83 8.35
N THR A 95 -8.23 -13.94 7.60
CA THR A 95 -7.69 -15.20 8.12
C THR A 95 -6.48 -15.63 7.30
N ARG A 96 -5.42 -16.09 7.98
CA ARG A 96 -4.21 -16.60 7.32
C ARG A 96 -4.52 -17.93 6.61
N VAL A 97 -4.06 -18.07 5.37
CA VAL A 97 -4.43 -19.19 4.48
C VAL A 97 -3.81 -20.51 4.95
N HIS A 98 -2.56 -20.47 5.42
CA HIS A 98 -1.78 -21.66 5.76
C HIS A 98 -2.27 -22.40 7.01
N ARG A 99 -3.08 -21.76 7.86
CA ARG A 99 -3.60 -22.39 9.09
C ARG A 99 -4.60 -23.50 8.82
N LYS A 100 -5.17 -23.58 7.60
CA LYS A 100 -6.22 -24.55 7.26
C LYS A 100 -5.72 -25.87 6.67
N LYS A 101 -4.45 -25.97 6.28
CA LYS A 101 -3.92 -27.14 5.58
C LYS A 101 -3.35 -28.24 6.50
N ALA A 102 -3.40 -28.04 7.81
CA ALA A 102 -3.21 -29.13 8.76
C ALA A 102 -4.53 -29.91 8.84
N ASP A 103 -4.75 -30.81 7.87
CA ASP A 103 -5.91 -31.70 7.71
C ASP A 103 -6.05 -32.76 8.81
N HIS A 104 -5.74 -32.42 10.07
CA HIS A 104 -6.15 -33.23 11.21
C HIS A 104 -7.45 -32.65 11.80
N PRO A 105 -8.62 -33.28 11.55
CA PRO A 105 -9.92 -32.82 12.06
C PRO A 105 -10.05 -32.90 13.60
N SER A 106 -9.00 -33.30 14.31
CA SER A 106 -8.95 -33.40 15.78
C SER A 106 -8.09 -32.34 16.46
N ALA A 107 -7.39 -31.48 15.71
CA ALA A 107 -6.67 -30.36 16.30
C ALA A 107 -7.67 -29.31 16.76
N LYS A 108 -8.25 -29.52 17.94
CA LYS A 108 -8.99 -28.52 18.72
C LYS A 108 -8.29 -27.19 18.51
N GLN A 109 -8.98 -26.29 17.82
CA GLN A 109 -8.62 -24.89 17.59
C GLN A 109 -8.03 -24.35 18.90
N THR A 110 -6.71 -24.47 19.01
CA THR A 110 -6.04 -24.35 20.30
C THR A 110 -6.13 -22.88 20.61
N LYS A 111 -6.83 -22.57 21.72
CA LYS A 111 -7.11 -21.23 22.23
C LYS A 111 -6.16 -20.20 21.63
N ASP A 112 -6.73 -19.36 20.78
CA ASP A 112 -6.09 -18.24 20.09
C ASP A 112 -4.94 -17.66 20.92
N ASP A 113 -3.72 -18.11 20.61
CA ASP A 113 -2.54 -17.57 21.26
C ASP A 113 -2.49 -16.08 20.92
N ILE A 114 -2.65 -15.24 21.94
CA ILE A 114 -2.67 -13.78 21.81
C ILE A 114 -1.40 -13.35 21.09
N HIS A 115 -0.27 -13.99 21.38
CA HIS A 115 1.00 -13.73 20.73
C HIS A 115 0.94 -13.99 19.21
N SER A 116 0.33 -15.11 18.78
CA SER A 116 0.11 -15.40 17.36
C SER A 116 -0.78 -14.35 16.69
N ALA A 117 -1.86 -13.89 17.35
CA ALA A 117 -2.75 -12.88 16.79
C ALA A 117 -2.08 -11.49 16.67
N LEU A 118 -1.24 -11.14 17.66
CA LEU A 118 -0.44 -9.91 17.65
C LEU A 118 0.62 -9.95 16.53
N TRP A 119 1.29 -11.08 16.35
CA TRP A 119 2.26 -11.25 15.27
C TRP A 119 1.59 -11.23 13.89
N ASP A 120 0.46 -11.91 13.76
CA ASP A 120 -0.35 -11.90 12.56
C ASP A 120 -0.90 -10.48 12.27
N ALA A 121 -1.20 -9.66 13.30
CA ALA A 121 -1.59 -8.25 13.11
C ALA A 121 -0.44 -7.40 12.56
N PHE A 122 0.76 -7.63 13.08
CA PHE A 122 1.97 -6.96 12.60
C PHE A 122 2.26 -7.33 11.14
N ASP A 123 2.21 -8.62 10.79
CA ASP A 123 2.31 -9.09 9.40
C ASP A 123 1.25 -8.42 8.52
N LEU A 124 0.00 -8.37 9.00
CA LEU A 124 -1.08 -7.72 8.28
C LEU A 124 -0.81 -6.22 8.08
N MET A 125 -0.20 -5.50 9.02
CA MET A 125 0.15 -4.08 8.82
C MET A 125 1.20 -3.88 7.72
N VAL A 126 2.26 -4.69 7.72
CA VAL A 126 3.36 -4.53 6.75
C VAL A 126 3.00 -5.07 5.37
N ASN A 127 2.04 -5.99 5.28
CA ASN A 127 1.70 -6.69 4.05
C ASN A 127 0.68 -5.92 3.20
N LEU A 128 1.08 -4.89 2.45
CA LEU A 128 0.18 -4.02 1.65
C LEU A 128 -0.82 -4.77 0.75
N ARG A 129 -0.41 -5.91 0.22
CA ARG A 129 -1.20 -6.71 -0.73
C ARG A 129 -2.05 -7.78 -0.07
N GLY A 130 -1.68 -8.13 1.17
CA GLY A 130 -2.29 -9.21 1.91
C GLY A 130 -2.06 -10.58 1.29
N ILE A 131 -0.83 -10.81 0.81
CA ILE A 131 -0.36 -12.14 0.40
C ILE A 131 -0.44 -13.08 1.61
N GLY A 132 -0.92 -14.32 1.41
CA GLY A 132 -1.09 -15.27 2.52
C GLY A 132 -2.33 -15.04 3.39
N TRP A 133 -3.14 -14.03 3.08
CA TRP A 133 -4.37 -13.69 3.80
C TRP A 133 -5.62 -13.92 2.95
N ASN A 134 -6.70 -14.37 3.59
CA ASN A 134 -8.00 -14.51 2.96
C ASN A 134 -8.80 -13.20 3.14
N TRP A 135 -8.83 -12.38 2.08
CA TRP A 135 -9.57 -11.10 2.05
C TRP A 135 -11.01 -11.24 1.59
N ASP A 136 -11.30 -12.32 0.86
CA ASP A 136 -12.63 -12.55 0.33
C ASP A 136 -12.89 -14.05 0.27
N SER A 137 -13.87 -14.49 1.06
CA SER A 137 -14.35 -15.86 1.07
C SER A 137 -14.74 -16.37 -0.32
N ARG A 138 -15.05 -15.47 -1.28
CA ARG A 138 -15.41 -15.81 -2.67
C ARG A 138 -14.23 -16.08 -3.60
N ARG A 139 -12.98 -15.75 -3.21
CA ARG A 139 -11.77 -15.92 -4.06
C ARG A 139 -10.98 -17.21 -3.80
N LYS A 140 -11.53 -18.16 -3.03
CA LYS A 140 -10.85 -19.41 -2.68
C LYS A 140 -10.40 -20.23 -3.90
N GLU A 141 -11.13 -20.16 -5.02
CA GLU A 141 -10.90 -21.02 -6.18
C GLU A 141 -9.68 -20.63 -7.04
N LEU A 142 -9.26 -19.37 -7.02
CA LEU A 142 -8.18 -18.89 -7.90
C LEU A 142 -6.76 -19.28 -7.42
N ARG A 143 -6.61 -19.80 -6.20
CA ARG A 143 -5.29 -20.05 -5.57
C ARG A 143 -4.68 -21.41 -5.85
N LEU A 144 -5.45 -22.39 -6.31
CA LEU A 144 -4.97 -23.75 -6.51
C LEU A 144 -4.07 -23.92 -7.75
N LEU A 145 -4.01 -22.92 -8.65
CA LEU A 145 -3.44 -23.09 -9.99
C LEU A 145 -1.98 -22.61 -10.16
N GLN A 146 -1.31 -22.11 -9.13
CA GLN A 146 0.05 -21.57 -9.24
C GLN A 146 1.02 -22.18 -8.21
N SER A 147 1.12 -23.51 -8.20
CA SER A 147 2.25 -24.20 -7.56
C SER A 147 3.45 -24.23 -8.50
N THR A 148 4.24 -23.16 -8.54
CA THR A 148 5.59 -23.27 -9.12
C THR A 148 6.53 -23.76 -8.02
N THR A 149 7.17 -24.90 -8.25
CA THR A 149 8.15 -25.56 -7.36
C THR A 149 9.50 -24.82 -7.33
N GLU A 150 9.50 -23.48 -7.23
CA GLU A 150 10.74 -22.72 -7.07
C GLU A 150 11.13 -22.68 -5.60
N SER A 151 12.43 -22.84 -5.31
CA SER A 151 12.94 -22.69 -3.95
C SER A 151 12.75 -21.25 -3.46
N ALA A 152 12.46 -21.07 -2.17
CA ALA A 152 12.23 -19.75 -1.58
C ALA A 152 13.44 -18.81 -1.76
N SER A 153 14.66 -19.34 -1.69
CA SER A 153 15.89 -18.58 -1.91
C SER A 153 16.02 -18.09 -3.35
N LEU A 154 15.73 -18.93 -4.34
CA LEU A 154 15.73 -18.53 -5.75
C LEU A 154 14.67 -17.47 -6.02
N PHE A 155 13.49 -17.60 -5.42
CA PHE A 155 12.43 -16.61 -5.51
C PHE A 155 12.85 -15.26 -4.89
N ALA A 156 13.41 -15.28 -3.68
CA ALA A 156 13.92 -14.09 -3.01
C ALA A 156 15.04 -13.41 -3.82
N PHE A 157 15.96 -14.19 -4.38
CA PHE A 157 17.02 -13.67 -5.24
C PHE A 157 16.45 -13.01 -6.51
N LYS A 158 15.46 -13.61 -7.16
CA LYS A 158 14.76 -13.00 -8.31
C LYS A 158 14.04 -11.70 -7.92
N ALA A 159 13.41 -11.66 -6.75
CA ALA A 159 12.76 -10.45 -6.22
C ALA A 159 13.79 -9.33 -5.99
N LEU A 160 14.94 -9.66 -5.37
CA LEU A 160 16.04 -8.73 -5.16
C LEU A 160 16.58 -8.19 -6.50
N LEU A 161 16.83 -9.06 -7.47
CA LEU A 161 17.31 -8.62 -8.79
C LEU A 161 16.32 -7.69 -9.47
N ARG A 162 15.01 -7.98 -9.40
CA ARG A 162 13.96 -7.09 -9.93
C ARG A 162 13.91 -5.76 -9.21
N PHE A 163 14.02 -5.77 -7.89
CA PHE A 163 14.10 -4.55 -7.08
C PHE A 163 15.26 -3.68 -7.56
N LEU A 164 16.47 -4.24 -7.71
CA LEU A 164 17.62 -3.50 -8.20
C LEU A 164 17.42 -2.95 -9.62
N CYS A 165 16.87 -3.74 -10.54
CA CYS A 165 16.54 -3.27 -11.89
C CYS A 165 15.52 -2.12 -11.89
N LEU A 166 14.47 -2.23 -11.06
CA LEU A 166 13.47 -1.18 -10.90
C LEU A 166 14.06 0.08 -10.26
N ALA A 167 15.07 -0.06 -9.38
CA ALA A 167 15.71 1.07 -8.71
C ALA A 167 16.56 1.87 -9.71
N VAL A 168 17.32 1.17 -10.55
CA VAL A 168 18.06 1.79 -11.66
C VAL A 168 17.10 2.47 -12.63
N LEU A 169 15.99 1.81 -13.00
CA LEU A 169 14.97 2.41 -13.88
C LEU A 169 14.34 3.66 -13.26
N PHE A 170 14.08 3.64 -11.95
CA PHE A 170 13.58 4.78 -11.20
C PHE A 170 14.57 5.96 -11.26
N ASP A 171 15.85 5.71 -11.01
CA ASP A 171 16.89 6.74 -11.08
C ASP A 171 17.00 7.35 -12.48
N ILE A 172 16.92 6.53 -13.54
CA ILE A 172 16.90 7.00 -14.92
C ILE A 172 15.70 7.91 -15.18
N ILE A 173 14.51 7.55 -14.70
CA ILE A 173 13.30 8.35 -14.88
C ILE A 173 13.38 9.65 -14.09
N VAL A 174 13.87 9.62 -12.85
CA VAL A 174 14.08 10.81 -12.05
C VAL A 174 15.11 11.73 -12.72
N ALA A 175 16.21 11.19 -13.25
CA ALA A 175 17.18 11.93 -14.03
C ALA A 175 16.56 12.54 -15.31
N PHE A 176 15.66 11.80 -15.98
CA PHE A 176 14.94 12.30 -17.14
C PHE A 176 13.99 13.45 -16.80
N ILE A 177 13.16 13.32 -15.76
CA ILE A 177 12.30 14.42 -15.24
C ILE A 177 13.15 15.65 -14.93
N ASN A 178 14.28 15.42 -14.27
CA ASN A 178 15.24 16.44 -13.89
C ASN A 178 15.87 17.15 -15.10
N SER A 179 16.15 16.42 -16.18
CA SER A 179 16.65 16.99 -17.43
C SER A 179 15.60 17.82 -18.16
N LEU A 180 14.32 17.47 -18.04
CA LEU A 180 13.19 18.22 -18.58
C LEU A 180 12.87 19.47 -17.77
N ALA A 181 13.41 19.64 -16.57
CA ALA A 181 13.20 20.80 -15.70
C ALA A 181 14.53 21.32 -15.11
N PRO A 182 15.44 21.85 -15.94
CA PRO A 182 16.78 22.26 -15.50
C PRO A 182 16.73 23.46 -14.54
N HIS A 183 15.75 24.34 -14.69
CA HIS A 183 15.54 25.51 -13.82
C HIS A 183 14.77 25.13 -12.55
N ARG A 184 15.36 24.26 -11.70
CA ARG A 184 14.77 23.80 -10.43
C ARG A 184 14.67 24.86 -9.33
N ASN A 185 14.65 26.13 -9.69
CA ASN A 185 14.21 27.18 -8.78
C ASN A 185 12.68 27.18 -8.76
N PHE A 186 12.10 26.02 -8.41
CA PHE A 186 10.70 25.93 -8.07
C PHE A 186 10.54 26.68 -6.76
N SER A 187 10.36 28.01 -6.86
CA SER A 187 9.88 28.80 -5.75
C SER A 187 8.54 28.18 -5.30
N PRO A 188 8.24 28.10 -4.00
CA PRO A 188 6.95 27.61 -3.53
C PRO A 188 5.79 28.22 -4.35
N GLY A 189 4.98 27.36 -4.98
CA GLY A 189 3.88 27.79 -5.85
C GLY A 189 4.19 27.88 -7.35
N THR A 190 5.40 27.55 -7.80
CA THR A 190 5.69 27.44 -9.23
C THR A 190 4.88 26.34 -9.89
N THR A 191 4.29 26.68 -11.03
CA THR A 191 3.50 25.76 -11.84
C THR A 191 4.40 24.89 -12.75
N ILE A 192 3.91 23.71 -13.13
CA ILE A 192 4.53 22.86 -14.17
C ILE A 192 4.54 23.55 -15.55
N PHE A 193 3.73 24.60 -15.73
CA PHE A 193 3.62 25.37 -16.97
C PHE A 193 4.66 26.49 -17.02
N ASP A 194 5.76 26.25 -17.71
CA ASP A 194 6.83 27.25 -17.89
C ASP A 194 6.43 28.32 -18.91
N VAL A 195 6.28 29.56 -18.43
CA VAL A 195 5.78 30.69 -19.23
C VAL A 195 6.78 31.10 -20.31
N SER A 196 8.05 30.70 -20.19
CA SER A 196 9.12 31.04 -21.13
C SER A 196 8.97 30.35 -22.49
N TYR A 197 8.19 29.28 -22.58
CA TYR A 197 7.96 28.53 -23.82
C TYR A 197 6.66 28.96 -24.54
N PRO A 198 6.60 28.85 -25.88
CA PRO A 198 5.36 29.00 -26.65
C PRO A 198 4.27 28.04 -26.15
N PRO A 199 2.97 28.38 -26.29
CA PRO A 199 1.87 27.62 -25.69
C PRO A 199 1.91 26.12 -26.01
N MET A 200 2.10 25.73 -27.28
CA MET A 200 2.10 24.32 -27.69
C MET A 200 3.22 23.51 -27.01
N LEU A 201 4.44 24.04 -26.98
CA LEU A 201 5.59 23.35 -26.38
C LEU A 201 5.46 23.29 -24.85
N ARG A 202 4.87 24.32 -24.23
CA ARG A 202 4.55 24.36 -22.81
C ARG A 202 3.59 23.23 -22.41
N TYR A 203 2.49 23.05 -23.13
CA TYR A 203 1.53 21.98 -22.86
C TYR A 203 2.08 20.59 -23.13
N LEU A 204 2.89 20.44 -24.19
CA LEU A 204 3.54 19.17 -24.51
C LEU A 204 4.50 18.75 -23.39
N ARG A 205 5.35 19.67 -22.93
CA ARG A 205 6.30 19.43 -21.83
C ARG A 205 5.57 19.11 -20.52
N ALA A 206 4.54 19.87 -20.16
CA ALA A 206 3.74 19.63 -18.96
C ALA A 206 3.04 18.26 -19.01
N SER A 207 2.47 17.90 -20.16
CA SER A 207 1.84 16.58 -20.38
C SER A 207 2.86 15.45 -20.25
N LEU A 208 4.03 15.58 -20.87
CA LEU A 208 5.11 14.60 -20.79
C LEU A 208 5.58 14.42 -19.34
N LEU A 209 5.85 15.51 -18.62
CA LEU A 209 6.21 15.47 -17.20
C LEU A 209 5.15 14.77 -16.36
N THR A 210 3.86 15.06 -16.61
CA THR A 210 2.74 14.44 -15.89
C THR A 210 2.67 12.93 -16.14
N ILE A 211 2.82 12.50 -17.40
CA ILE A 211 2.83 11.07 -17.77
C ILE A 211 4.00 10.34 -17.10
N VAL A 212 5.20 10.92 -17.18
CA VAL A 212 6.42 10.32 -16.60
C VAL A 212 6.34 10.29 -15.07
N ALA A 213 5.79 11.34 -14.45
CA ALA A 213 5.53 11.35 -13.01
C ALA A 213 4.52 10.25 -12.60
N GLY A 214 3.46 10.04 -13.38
CA GLY A 214 2.54 8.92 -13.18
C GLY A 214 3.23 7.56 -13.23
N TRP A 215 4.10 7.34 -14.22
CA TRP A 215 4.93 6.13 -14.32
C TRP A 215 5.87 5.96 -13.13
N THR A 216 6.43 7.07 -12.63
CA THR A 216 7.30 7.08 -11.45
C THR A 216 6.56 6.51 -10.23
N VAL A 217 5.29 6.90 -10.02
CA VAL A 217 4.46 6.35 -8.94
C VAL A 217 4.26 4.84 -9.09
N VAL A 218 3.97 4.36 -10.31
CA VAL A 218 3.82 2.92 -10.58
C VAL A 218 5.10 2.15 -10.26
N ILE A 219 6.26 2.70 -10.63
CA ILE A 219 7.56 2.08 -10.38
C ILE A 219 7.90 2.09 -8.89
N ILE A 220 7.62 3.16 -8.15
CA ILE A 220 7.78 3.20 -6.69
C ILE A 220 6.94 2.11 -6.03
N ILE A 221 5.68 1.94 -6.44
CA ILE A 221 4.81 0.88 -5.91
C ILE A 221 5.41 -0.49 -6.20
N ALA A 222 5.93 -0.71 -7.41
CA ALA A 222 6.60 -1.95 -7.79
C ALA A 222 7.90 -2.18 -6.99
N LEU A 223 8.68 -1.14 -6.72
CA LEU A 223 9.88 -1.18 -5.88
C LEU A 223 9.55 -1.60 -4.46
N LEU A 224 8.60 -0.91 -3.83
CA LEU A 224 8.13 -1.24 -2.48
C LEU A 224 7.59 -2.66 -2.43
N TYR A 225 6.91 -3.11 -3.47
CA TYR A 225 6.41 -4.47 -3.58
C TYR A 225 7.53 -5.52 -3.60
N GLU A 226 8.53 -5.37 -4.47
CA GLU A 226 9.64 -6.33 -4.56
C GLU A 226 10.51 -6.29 -3.29
N MET A 227 10.72 -5.11 -2.70
CA MET A 227 11.42 -4.96 -1.41
C MET A 227 10.68 -5.68 -0.27
N GLN A 228 9.38 -5.46 -0.13
CA GLN A 228 8.57 -6.15 0.89
C GLN A 228 8.54 -7.65 0.66
N THR A 229 8.41 -8.08 -0.60
CA THR A 229 8.43 -9.50 -0.96
C THR A 229 9.77 -10.13 -0.56
N PHE A 230 10.89 -9.47 -0.86
CA PHE A 230 12.22 -9.91 -0.45
C PHE A 230 12.33 -10.03 1.07
N ILE A 231 11.95 -8.99 1.82
CA ILE A 231 11.99 -8.98 3.29
C ILE A 231 11.12 -10.09 3.87
N ASN A 232 9.89 -10.25 3.38
CA ASN A 232 8.95 -11.22 3.92
C ASN A 232 9.37 -12.67 3.63
N VAL A 233 9.92 -12.96 2.45
CA VAL A 233 10.41 -14.30 2.14
C VAL A 233 11.69 -14.61 2.93
N LEU A 234 12.59 -13.64 3.09
CA LEU A 234 13.86 -13.85 3.77
C LEU A 234 13.72 -13.93 5.30
N PHE A 235 13.01 -12.97 5.90
CA PHE A 235 12.92 -12.84 7.36
C PHE A 235 11.67 -13.50 7.94
N ILE A 236 10.51 -13.33 7.31
CA ILE A 236 9.23 -13.86 7.81
C ILE A 236 9.00 -15.31 7.34
N ARG A 237 9.85 -15.80 6.42
CA ARG A 237 9.70 -17.12 5.77
C ARG A 237 8.32 -17.30 5.17
N GLN A 238 7.76 -16.23 4.59
CA GLN A 238 6.52 -16.34 3.84
C GLN A 238 6.73 -17.21 2.62
N ASP A 239 5.77 -18.08 2.33
CA ASP A 239 5.83 -18.92 1.15
C ASP A 239 5.78 -18.07 -0.13
N PRO A 240 6.56 -18.39 -1.17
CA PRO A 240 6.65 -17.62 -2.42
C PRO A 240 5.37 -17.66 -3.28
N TYR A 241 4.29 -18.29 -2.83
CA TYR A 241 3.08 -18.63 -3.61
C TYR A 241 2.10 -17.48 -3.85
N GLY A 242 2.52 -16.22 -3.71
CA GLY A 242 1.67 -15.07 -4.04
C GLY A 242 1.47 -14.95 -5.57
N PRO A 243 0.23 -14.83 -6.10
CA PRO A 243 0.03 -14.58 -7.53
C PRO A 243 0.77 -13.29 -7.92
N ARG A 244 1.57 -13.27 -8.98
CA ARG A 244 2.28 -12.04 -9.38
C ARG A 244 1.25 -10.96 -9.78
N CYS A 245 1.41 -9.72 -9.33
CA CYS A 245 0.50 -8.60 -9.68
C CYS A 245 0.40 -8.39 -11.19
N PHE A 246 1.48 -8.70 -11.91
CA PHE A 246 1.62 -8.46 -13.32
C PHE A 246 2.10 -9.75 -14.00
N THR A 247 1.26 -10.78 -14.06
CA THR A 247 1.50 -11.87 -15.01
C THR A 247 1.04 -11.43 -16.40
N HIS A 248 1.95 -11.51 -17.38
CA HIS A 248 1.83 -11.18 -18.81
C HIS A 248 0.51 -10.55 -19.31
N PRO A 249 0.53 -9.34 -19.89
CA PRO A 249 -0.64 -8.70 -20.50
C PRO A 249 -1.23 -9.47 -21.70
N GLY A 250 -0.56 -10.53 -22.19
CA GLY A 250 -0.93 -11.29 -23.39
C GLY A 250 -2.10 -12.27 -23.26
N SER A 251 -2.54 -12.65 -22.05
CA SER A 251 -3.73 -13.53 -21.92
C SER A 251 -5.02 -12.69 -21.95
N ARG A 252 -5.44 -12.28 -23.16
CA ARG A 252 -6.63 -11.43 -23.43
C ARG A 252 -7.94 -11.96 -22.83
N HIS A 253 -8.05 -13.26 -22.53
CA HIS A 253 -9.25 -13.83 -21.91
C HIS A 253 -9.43 -13.54 -20.41
N ARG A 254 -8.46 -12.87 -19.74
CA ARG A 254 -8.52 -12.62 -18.29
C ARG A 254 -9.02 -11.23 -17.89
N TRP A 255 -8.92 -10.22 -18.76
CA TRP A 255 -9.26 -8.83 -18.43
C TRP A 255 -10.77 -8.57 -18.31
N HIS A 256 -11.60 -9.22 -19.14
CA HIS A 256 -13.06 -9.08 -19.03
C HIS A 256 -13.62 -9.61 -17.69
N ARG A 257 -12.94 -10.56 -17.03
CA ARG A 257 -13.31 -11.02 -15.67
C ARG A 257 -12.72 -10.15 -14.55
N PHE A 258 -11.64 -9.42 -14.82
CA PHE A 258 -11.04 -8.50 -13.85
C PHE A 258 -11.80 -7.16 -13.80
N GLY A 259 -12.26 -6.66 -14.96
CA GLY A 259 -13.10 -5.47 -15.06
C GLY A 259 -14.52 -5.64 -14.52
N ALA A 260 -15.10 -6.85 -14.64
CA ALA A 260 -16.46 -7.11 -14.16
C ALA A 260 -16.58 -7.34 -12.64
N LYS A 261 -15.48 -7.56 -11.90
CA LYS A 261 -15.52 -7.91 -10.46
C LYS A 261 -14.41 -7.32 -9.58
N GLY A 262 -13.56 -6.40 -10.05
CA GLY A 262 -12.47 -5.91 -9.20
C GLY A 262 -11.62 -4.73 -9.68
N GLY A 263 -12.05 -3.99 -10.71
CA GLY A 263 -11.51 -2.65 -10.95
C GLY A 263 -12.21 -1.67 -10.01
N ILE A 264 -11.51 -1.16 -8.98
CA ILE A 264 -11.93 -0.05 -8.11
C ILE A 264 -13.45 -0.05 -7.86
N SER A 265 -13.96 -1.04 -7.13
CA SER A 265 -15.35 -1.10 -6.69
C SER A 265 -15.61 -0.09 -5.56
N PHE A 266 -15.35 1.19 -5.82
CA PHE A 266 -15.69 2.31 -4.92
C PHE A 266 -17.04 2.96 -5.27
N LEU A 267 -17.68 2.55 -6.38
CA LEU A 267 -18.96 3.13 -6.82
C LEU A 267 -20.09 2.10 -7.01
N ASP A 268 -19.93 0.85 -6.56
CA ASP A 268 -21.02 -0.14 -6.61
C ASP A 268 -21.64 -0.33 -5.21
N THR A 269 -22.15 0.78 -4.67
CA THR A 269 -23.07 0.80 -3.52
C THR A 269 -24.26 1.66 -3.88
N SER A 270 -25.19 1.13 -4.67
CA SER A 270 -26.63 1.36 -4.52
C SER A 270 -27.40 0.55 -5.56
N SER A 271 -28.63 0.19 -5.21
CA SER A 271 -29.70 -0.24 -6.13
C SER A 271 -29.76 -1.72 -6.46
N SER A 272 -30.04 -2.53 -5.44
CA SER A 272 -30.83 -3.77 -5.60
C SER A 272 -31.47 -4.16 -4.27
N SER A 273 -32.36 -3.31 -3.74
CA SER A 273 -33.36 -3.63 -2.69
C SER A 273 -34.16 -2.37 -2.32
N LEU A 274 -34.99 -1.85 -3.24
CA LEU A 274 -36.11 -0.91 -2.95
C LEU A 274 -36.83 -0.52 -4.25
N VAL A 275 -37.45 -1.49 -4.92
CA VAL A 275 -38.59 -1.25 -5.82
C VAL A 275 -39.55 -2.42 -5.63
N LEU A 276 -40.36 -2.33 -4.58
CA LEU A 276 -41.60 -3.08 -4.38
C LEU A 276 -42.35 -2.41 -3.21
N ALA A 277 -42.90 -1.23 -3.47
CA ALA A 277 -44.10 -0.67 -2.85
C ALA A 277 -44.26 0.78 -3.32
N LEU A 278 -45.35 1.00 -4.07
CA LEU A 278 -45.88 2.27 -4.62
C LEU A 278 -45.19 2.79 -5.88
#